data_AF-A0A6V7KXX7-F1
#
_entry.id   AF-A0A6V7KXX7-F1
#
_cell.length_a   1.000
_cell.length_b   1.000
_cell.length_c   1.000
_cell.angle_alpha   90.00
_cell.angle_beta   90.00
_cell.angle_gamma   90.00
#
_symmetry.space_group_name_H-M   'P 1'
#
loop_
_entity.id
_entity.type
_entity.pdbx_description
1 polymer ?
#
loop_
_entity_poly.entity_id
_entity_poly.type
_entity_poly.pdbx_seq_one_letter_code
_entity_poly.pdbx_strand_id
1 'polypeptide(L)'
;EPTEDLLSFMTSLGTELPSANFIPNDLHISFTRTLILKYHWIESFVESVKDLTRKTDRLALQMENLKIYCNEERTRTFLGIECSCLDQTLDFFMDSMNKLLSEYKLPSFYE
;
A
#
# COMPACT_ATOMS: atom_id res chain seq x y z
N GLU A 1 3.37 1.60 -14.10
CA GLU A 1 3.35 0.16 -14.43
C GLU A 1 4.61 -0.49 -13.89
N PRO A 2 4.56 -1.77 -13.49
CA PRO A 2 5.74 -2.54 -13.07
C PRO A 2 6.81 -2.56 -14.17
N THR A 3 8.09 -2.58 -13.80
CA THR A 3 9.17 -2.80 -14.78
C THR A 3 9.18 -4.24 -15.27
N GLU A 4 9.73 -4.50 -16.46
CA GLU A 4 9.89 -5.85 -16.99
C GLU A 4 10.71 -6.74 -16.05
N ASP A 5 11.75 -6.19 -15.41
CA ASP A 5 12.57 -6.90 -14.43
C ASP A 5 11.75 -7.38 -13.23
N LEU A 6 10.85 -6.52 -12.72
CA LEU A 6 9.99 -6.87 -11.61
C LEU A 6 8.99 -7.96 -12.01
N LEU A 7 8.42 -7.87 -13.21
CA LEU A 7 7.50 -8.88 -13.74
C LEU A 7 8.21 -10.23 -13.95
N SER A 8 9.44 -10.21 -14.48
CA SER A 8 10.26 -11.39 -14.66
C SER A 8 10.59 -12.06 -13.32
N PHE A 9 11.03 -11.27 -12.34
CA PHE A 9 11.29 -11.74 -10.98
C PHE A 9 10.04 -12.35 -10.32
N MET A 10 8.89 -11.69 -10.44
CA MET A 10 7.67 -12.19 -9.82
C MET A 10 7.11 -13.43 -10.55
N THR A 11 7.33 -13.54 -11.86
CA THR A 11 6.99 -14.75 -12.61
C THR A 11 7.84 -15.94 -12.19
N SER A 12 9.14 -15.74 -11.93
CA SER A 12 10.01 -16.82 -11.41
C SER A 12 9.65 -17.24 -9.97
N LEU A 13 9.12 -16.32 -9.15
CA LEU A 13 8.55 -16.71 -7.85
C LEU A 13 7.32 -17.59 -8.00
N GLY A 14 6.48 -17.34 -9.00
CA GLY A 14 5.29 -18.17 -9.27
C GLY A 14 5.63 -19.61 -9.63
N THR A 15 6.79 -19.87 -10.27
CA THR A 15 7.23 -21.24 -10.58
C THR A 15 7.73 -21.98 -9.35
N GLU A 16 8.41 -21.27 -8.43
CA GLU A 16 8.93 -21.84 -7.19
C GLU A 16 7.83 -22.01 -6.11
N LEU A 17 6.75 -21.22 -6.20
CA LEU A 17 5.62 -21.25 -5.28
C LEU A 17 4.32 -21.60 -6.02
N PRO A 18 4.13 -22.87 -6.44
CA PRO A 18 3.00 -23.28 -7.27
C PRO A 18 1.63 -23.15 -6.58
N SER A 19 1.60 -22.96 -5.25
CA SER A 19 0.38 -22.69 -4.48
C SER A 19 0.05 -21.19 -4.35
N ALA A 20 0.95 -20.31 -4.81
CA ALA A 20 0.73 -18.87 -4.78
C ALA A 20 -0.05 -18.43 -6.02
N ASN A 21 -1.23 -17.83 -5.80
CA ASN A 21 -1.98 -17.18 -6.87
C ASN A 21 -1.39 -15.79 -7.10
N PHE A 22 -0.64 -15.63 -8.19
CA PHE A 22 0.00 -14.37 -8.54
C PHE A 22 -0.78 -13.63 -9.65
N ILE A 23 -1.14 -12.36 -9.42
CA ILE A 23 -1.80 -11.48 -10.39
C ILE A 23 -0.93 -10.22 -10.60
N PRO A 24 -0.24 -10.09 -11.75
CA PRO A 24 0.74 -9.02 -11.98
C PRO A 24 0.20 -7.59 -11.92
N ASN A 25 -1.08 -7.41 -12.23
CA ASN A 25 -1.67 -6.07 -12.40
C ASN A 25 -2.19 -5.44 -11.09
N ASP A 26 -2.16 -6.18 -9.97
CA ASP A 26 -2.76 -5.75 -8.70
C ASP A 26 -1.71 -5.39 -7.63
N LEU A 27 -0.47 -5.12 -8.04
CA LEU A 27 0.59 -4.68 -7.13
C LEU A 27 0.29 -3.30 -6.54
N HIS A 28 0.30 -3.21 -5.22
CA HIS A 28 0.09 -1.97 -4.50
C HIS A 28 0.78 -1.98 -3.14
N ILE A 29 0.87 -0.78 -2.54
CA ILE A 29 1.32 -0.58 -1.16
C ILE A 29 0.13 0.01 -0.41
N SER A 30 -0.25 -0.61 0.70
CA SER A 30 -1.33 -0.11 1.53
C SER A 30 -0.84 1.07 2.38
N PHE A 31 -1.51 2.22 2.25
CA PHE A 31 -1.30 3.41 3.12
C PHE A 31 -2.39 3.58 4.18
N THR A 32 -3.38 2.69 4.18
CA THR A 32 -4.46 2.64 5.16
C THR A 32 -4.76 1.19 5.50
N ARG A 33 -5.39 0.97 6.66
CA ARG A 33 -6.10 -0.29 6.92
C ARG A 33 -7.37 -0.35 6.06
N THR A 34 -8.09 -1.46 6.09
CA THR A 34 -9.46 -1.47 5.56
C THR A 34 -10.34 -0.55 6.40
N LEU A 35 -10.95 0.45 5.76
CA LEU A 35 -11.75 1.47 6.44
C LEU A 35 -13.24 1.22 6.22
N ILE A 36 -14.05 1.45 7.25
CA ILE A 36 -15.51 1.48 7.14
C ILE A 36 -15.94 2.94 7.02
N LEU A 37 -16.25 3.36 5.80
CA LEU A 37 -16.67 4.73 5.51
C LEU A 37 -18.19 4.83 5.33
N LYS A 38 -18.81 5.86 5.90
CA LYS A 38 -20.22 6.16 5.67
C LYS A 38 -20.42 6.61 4.22
N TYR A 39 -21.51 6.14 3.58
CA TYR A 39 -21.78 6.43 2.17
C TYR A 39 -21.70 7.93 1.81
N HIS A 40 -22.29 8.80 2.63
CA HIS A 40 -22.31 10.25 2.40
C HIS A 40 -20.93 10.93 2.54
N TRP A 41 -19.90 10.22 3.02
CA TRP A 41 -18.53 10.74 3.11
C TRP A 41 -17.62 10.27 1.97
N ILE A 42 -18.06 9.32 1.13
CA ILE A 42 -17.21 8.72 0.09
C ILE A 42 -16.65 9.81 -0.85
N GLU A 43 -17.51 10.67 -1.38
CA GLU A 43 -17.09 11.69 -2.34
C GLU A 43 -16.13 12.72 -1.73
N SER A 44 -16.44 13.24 -0.54
CA SER A 44 -15.58 14.23 0.12
C SER A 44 -14.26 13.63 0.57
N PHE A 45 -14.26 12.38 1.04
CA PHE A 45 -13.05 11.65 1.41
C PHE A 45 -12.15 11.44 0.19
N VAL A 46 -12.72 11.00 -0.93
CA VAL A 46 -11.97 10.82 -2.19
C VAL A 46 -11.35 12.14 -2.66
N GLU A 47 -12.07 13.26 -2.60
CA GLU A 47 -11.49 14.56 -3.01
C GLU A 47 -10.38 15.01 -2.05
N SER A 48 -10.54 14.80 -0.75
CA SER A 48 -9.50 15.12 0.24
C SER A 48 -8.24 14.29 0.04
N VAL A 49 -8.38 13.00 -0.28
CA VAL A 49 -7.25 12.13 -0.63
C VAL A 49 -6.59 12.60 -1.93
N LYS A 50 -7.36 12.96 -2.97
CA LYS A 50 -6.80 13.52 -4.21
C LYS A 50 -6.00 14.78 -3.94
N ASP A 51 -6.52 15.71 -3.14
CA ASP A 51 -5.83 16.94 -2.80
C ASP A 51 -4.55 16.70 -2.01
N LEU A 52 -4.54 15.71 -1.11
CA LEU A 52 -3.33 15.26 -0.44
C LEU A 52 -2.31 14.71 -1.45
N THR A 53 -2.72 13.81 -2.35
CA THR A 53 -1.80 13.25 -3.37
C THR A 53 -1.27 14.29 -4.35
N ARG A 54 -2.05 15.32 -4.71
CA ARG A 54 -1.60 16.43 -5.57
C ARG A 54 -0.51 17.28 -4.92
N LYS A 55 -0.48 17.35 -3.59
CA LYS A 55 0.50 18.11 -2.79
C LYS A 55 1.73 17.29 -2.41
N THR A 56 1.70 15.99 -2.70
CA THR A 56 2.77 15.06 -2.34
C THR A 56 3.66 14.83 -3.54
N ASP A 57 4.96 15.00 -3.36
CA ASP A 57 5.93 14.68 -4.40
C ASP A 57 5.91 13.18 -4.74
N ARG A 58 6.43 12.83 -5.91
CA ARG A 58 6.50 11.43 -6.34
C ARG A 58 7.36 10.63 -5.36
N LEU A 59 6.77 9.60 -4.77
CA LEU A 59 7.47 8.68 -3.88
C LEU A 59 8.54 7.87 -4.65
N ALA A 60 9.78 7.94 -4.16
CA ALA A 60 10.87 7.07 -4.59
C ALA A 60 11.07 5.97 -3.54
N LEU A 61 10.77 4.74 -3.92
CA LEU A 61 10.84 3.57 -3.04
C LEU A 61 11.95 2.64 -3.49
N GLN A 62 12.71 2.14 -2.53
CA GLN A 62 13.67 1.07 -2.72
C GLN A 62 13.04 -0.24 -2.28
N MET A 63 13.06 -1.24 -3.18
CA MET A 63 12.66 -2.61 -2.87
C MET A 63 13.85 -3.34 -2.26
N GLU A 64 13.66 -3.99 -1.12
CA GLU A 64 14.75 -4.58 -0.34
C GLU A 64 14.67 -6.10 -0.27
N ASN A 65 13.75 -6.63 0.53
CA ASN A 65 13.71 -8.04 0.89
C ASN A 65 12.35 -8.67 0.60
N LEU A 66 12.34 -9.97 0.30
CA LEU A 66 11.11 -10.75 0.36
C LEU A 66 10.70 -10.97 1.81
N LYS A 67 9.41 -10.78 2.09
CA LYS A 67 8.86 -10.90 3.45
C LYS A 67 7.50 -11.58 3.41
N ILE A 68 7.28 -12.45 4.39
CA ILE A 68 6.01 -13.13 4.59
C ILE A 68 5.14 -12.27 5.52
N TYR A 69 3.96 -11.92 5.05
CA TYR A 69 2.94 -11.18 5.79
C TYR A 69 1.71 -12.04 6.01
N CYS A 70 0.93 -11.72 7.02
CA CYS A 70 -0.41 -12.25 7.23
C CYS A 70 -1.39 -11.10 7.37
N ASN A 71 -2.64 -11.32 6.99
CA ASN A 71 -3.72 -10.39 7.36
C ASN A 71 -3.92 -10.35 8.88
N GLU A 72 -4.67 -9.36 9.36
CA GLU A 72 -4.97 -9.16 10.78
C GLU A 72 -5.57 -10.44 11.42
N GLU A 73 -6.44 -11.16 10.71
CA GLU A 73 -7.08 -12.39 11.20
C GLU A 73 -6.21 -13.66 11.05
N ARG A 74 -5.02 -13.56 10.43
CA ARG A 74 -4.11 -14.68 10.15
C ARG A 74 -4.74 -15.85 9.38
N THR A 75 -5.71 -15.55 8.53
CA THR A 75 -6.40 -16.51 7.66
C THR A 75 -5.86 -16.50 6.23
N ARG A 76 -4.97 -15.55 5.91
CA ARG A 76 -4.30 -15.39 4.61
C ARG A 76 -2.83 -15.06 4.82
N THR A 77 -1.99 -15.64 3.97
CA THR A 77 -0.54 -15.42 3.95
C THR A 77 -0.17 -14.80 2.61
N PHE A 78 0.67 -13.78 2.67
CA PHE A 78 1.13 -13.02 1.51
C PHE A 78 2.65 -13.06 1.46
N LEU A 79 3.21 -13.28 0.28
CA LEU A 79 4.60 -12.97 0.01
C LEU A 79 4.65 -11.57 -0.58
N GLY A 80 5.29 -10.64 0.12
CA GLY A 80 5.47 -9.27 -0.33
C GLY A 80 6.94 -8.92 -0.47
N ILE A 81 7.20 -7.79 -1.12
CA ILE A 81 8.50 -7.16 -1.17
C ILE A 81 8.46 -6.00 -0.18
N GLU A 82 9.35 -6.02 0.79
CA GLU A 82 9.55 -4.91 1.71
C GLU A 82 10.16 -3.73 0.96
N CYS A 83 9.62 -2.54 1.21
CA CYS A 83 10.06 -1.31 0.57
C CYS A 83 10.40 -0.25 1.63
N SER A 84 11.43 0.53 1.37
CA SER A 84 11.80 1.73 2.14
C SER A 84 11.74 2.97 1.25
N CYS A 85 11.58 4.14 1.86
CA CYS A 85 11.66 5.41 1.14
C CYS A 85 13.08 5.99 1.30
N LEU A 86 13.61 6.58 0.24
CA LEU A 86 14.95 7.18 0.24
C LEU A 86 14.99 8.54 0.95
N ASP A 87 13.82 9.15 1.16
CA ASP A 87 13.64 10.44 1.81
C ASP A 87 12.44 10.41 2.77
N GLN A 88 12.11 11.56 3.35
CA GLN A 88 11.01 11.72 4.32
C GLN A 88 9.64 11.92 3.65
N THR A 89 9.53 11.88 2.32
CA THR A 89 8.27 12.16 1.61
C THR A 89 7.19 11.18 2.01
N LEU A 90 7.54 9.89 2.18
CA LEU A 90 6.60 8.88 2.65
C LEU A 90 6.13 9.17 4.09
N ASP A 91 7.04 9.56 4.99
CA ASP A 91 6.69 9.88 6.38
C ASP A 91 5.72 11.06 6.45
N PHE A 92 6.01 12.16 5.73
CA PHE A 92 5.12 13.32 5.67
C PHE A 92 3.76 13.00 5.04
N PHE A 93 3.75 12.13 4.03
CA PHE A 93 2.51 11.65 3.42
C PHE A 93 1.69 10.84 4.42
N MET A 94 2.32 9.91 5.15
CA MET A 94 1.65 9.07 6.13
C MET A 94 1.12 9.88 7.32
N ASP A 95 1.86 10.87 7.80
CA ASP A 95 1.39 11.81 8.84
C ASP A 95 0.16 12.59 8.38
N SER A 96 0.21 13.11 7.15
CA SER A 96 -0.90 13.85 6.56
C SER A 96 -2.12 12.96 6.30
N MET A 97 -1.89 11.71 5.87
CA MET A 97 -2.93 10.72 5.67
C MET A 97 -3.61 10.35 7.01
N ASN A 98 -2.82 10.10 8.06
CA ASN A 98 -3.35 9.82 9.41
C ASN A 98 -4.15 11.01 9.96
N LYS A 99 -3.69 12.24 9.73
CA LYS A 99 -4.45 13.45 10.08
C LYS A 99 -5.78 13.50 9.32
N LEU A 100 -5.78 13.27 8.02
CA LEU A 100 -7.00 13.20 7.21
C LEU A 100 -7.97 12.13 7.73
N LEU A 101 -7.47 10.92 8.04
CA LEU A 101 -8.29 9.85 8.62
C LEU A 101 -8.98 10.30 9.92
N SER A 102 -8.29 11.05 10.77
CA SER A 102 -8.84 11.56 12.02
C SER A 102 -10.01 12.53 11.83
N GLU A 103 -10.01 13.34 10.75
CA GLU A 103 -11.11 14.26 10.42
C GLU A 103 -12.42 13.49 10.13
N TYR A 104 -12.30 12.27 9.61
CA TYR A 104 -13.39 11.34 9.35
C TYR A 104 -13.64 10.35 10.51
N LYS A 105 -12.94 10.49 11.65
CA LYS A 105 -12.98 9.55 12.79
C LYS A 105 -12.64 8.11 12.39
N LEU A 106 -11.72 7.95 11.45
CA LEU A 106 -11.21 6.66 10.98
C LEU A 106 -9.91 6.30 11.71
N PRO A 107 -9.59 5.00 11.86
CA PRO A 107 -8.35 4.57 12.50
C PRO A 107 -7.12 5.00 11.68
N SER A 108 -6.01 5.28 12.37
CA SER A 108 -4.70 5.49 11.74
C SER A 108 -4.16 4.21 11.10
N PHE A 109 -3.08 4.37 10.33
CA PHE A 109 -2.30 3.23 9.87
C PHE A 109 -1.71 2.41 11.03
N TYR A 110 -1.17 1.22 10.72
CA TYR A 110 -0.51 0.34 11.69
C TYR A 110 0.59 1.08 12.47
N GLU A 111 0.76 0.72 13.75
CA GLU A 111 1.87 1.17 14.61
C GLU A 111 3.17 0.41 14.32
#